data_AF-A0AAW5U1R9-F1
#
_entry.id   AF-A0AAW5U1R9-F1
#
_cell.length_a   1.000
_cell.length_b   1.000
_cell.length_c   1.000
_cell.angle_alpha   90.00
_cell.angle_beta   90.00
_cell.angle_gamma   90.00
#
_symmetry.space_group_name_H-M   'P 1'
#
loop_
_entity.id
_entity.type
_entity.pdbx_description
1 polymer ?
#
loop_
_entity_poly.entity_id
_entity_poly.type
_entity_poly.pdbx_seq_one_letter_code
_entity_poly.pdbx_strand_id
1 'polypeptide(L)'
;MMKCGLYDENYKIAADTNLLVNYLYNCHLKVAYLPEFVTRMRMGGMSTDSTKRKKVWDEDIRVYTGYGFKPVTLTKLMKMAWKVPQFIKAKFM
;
A
#
# COMPACT_ATOMS: atom_id res chain seq x y z
N MET A 1 17.12 -20.19 6.34
CA MET A 1 16.48 -19.09 7.12
C MET A 1 16.03 -18.01 6.14
N MET A 2 14.72 -17.70 6.11
CA MET A 2 14.19 -16.62 5.26
C MET A 2 14.74 -15.28 5.73
N LYS A 3 15.75 -14.75 5.04
CA LYS A 3 16.43 -13.48 5.39
C LYS A 3 15.49 -12.28 5.56
N CYS A 4 14.29 -12.36 4.98
CA CYS A 4 13.32 -11.26 4.90
C CYS A 4 12.07 -11.47 5.76
N GLY A 5 12.00 -12.54 6.56
CA GLY A 5 10.80 -12.83 7.32
C GLY A 5 9.57 -13.18 6.46
N LEU A 6 8.49 -13.50 7.17
CA LEU A 6 7.20 -13.91 6.61
C LEU A 6 6.17 -12.76 6.70
N TYR A 7 4.98 -13.03 6.18
CA TYR A 7 3.83 -12.15 6.28
C TYR A 7 3.44 -11.89 7.75
N ASP A 8 3.26 -10.63 8.12
CA ASP A 8 2.87 -10.26 9.48
C ASP A 8 1.34 -10.19 9.59
N GLU A 9 0.75 -11.21 10.23
CA GLU A 9 -0.70 -11.35 10.42
C GLU A 9 -1.32 -10.38 11.43
N ASN A 10 -0.48 -9.58 12.11
CA ASN A 10 -0.95 -8.50 12.99
C ASN A 10 -1.57 -7.34 12.20
N TYR A 11 -1.19 -7.19 10.93
CA TYR A 11 -1.86 -6.27 10.01
C TYR A 11 -3.01 -7.00 9.33
N LYS A 12 -4.24 -6.53 9.52
CA LYS A 12 -5.42 -7.19 8.93
C LYS A 12 -5.70 -6.70 7.52
N ILE A 13 -5.20 -5.53 7.15
CA ILE A 13 -5.44 -4.91 5.85
C ILE A 13 -4.13 -4.48 5.19
N ALA A 14 -3.17 -3.89 5.92
CA ALA A 14 -1.92 -3.35 5.35
C ALA A 14 -0.74 -4.34 5.36
N ALA A 15 -1.01 -5.64 5.49
CA ALA A 15 0.04 -6.65 5.60
C ALA A 15 0.84 -6.82 4.29
N ASP A 16 0.20 -6.62 3.14
CA ASP A 16 0.83 -6.58 1.81
C ASP A 16 1.85 -5.43 1.71
N THR A 17 1.48 -4.28 2.25
CA THR A 17 2.30 -3.07 2.31
C THR A 17 3.49 -3.30 3.24
N ASN A 18 3.28 -3.87 4.42
CA ASN A 18 4.36 -4.21 5.35
C ASN A 18 5.38 -5.17 4.70
N LEU A 19 4.88 -6.22 4.03
CA LEU A 19 5.74 -7.18 3.33
C LEU A 19 6.58 -6.51 2.24
N LEU A 20 5.95 -5.72 1.38
CA LEU A 20 6.62 -4.99 0.29
C LEU A 20 7.68 -4.03 0.82
N VAL A 21 7.34 -3.23 1.83
CA VAL A 21 8.29 -2.29 2.44
C VAL A 21 9.48 -3.05 3.02
N ASN A 22 9.25 -4.13 3.77
CA ASN A 22 10.35 -4.93 4.31
C ASN A 22 11.26 -5.51 3.21
N TYR A 23 10.66 -6.07 2.16
CA TYR A 23 11.40 -6.78 1.11
C TYR A 23 12.23 -5.83 0.26
N LEU A 24 11.70 -4.65 -0.04
CA LEU A 24 12.39 -3.64 -0.85
C LEU A 24 13.38 -2.83 -0.01
N TYR A 25 13.00 -2.43 1.21
CA TYR A 25 13.78 -1.51 2.02
C TYR A 25 14.86 -2.19 2.85
N ASN A 26 14.52 -3.27 3.58
CA ASN A 26 15.49 -3.97 4.44
C ASN A 26 16.22 -5.09 3.69
N CYS A 27 15.53 -5.77 2.78
CA CYS A 27 16.10 -6.91 2.07
C CYS A 27 16.71 -6.59 0.71
N HIS A 28 16.55 -5.36 0.22
CA HIS A 28 17.11 -4.90 -1.05
C HIS A 28 16.84 -5.87 -2.21
N LEU A 29 15.61 -6.39 -2.28
CA LEU A 29 15.20 -7.30 -3.34
C LEU A 29 15.36 -6.63 -4.71
N LYS A 30 16.03 -7.31 -5.65
CA LYS A 30 16.13 -6.83 -7.04
C LYS A 30 14.76 -6.96 -7.71
N VAL A 31 14.22 -5.83 -8.14
CA VAL A 31 12.93 -5.76 -8.85
C VAL A 31 13.12 -5.18 -10.24
N ALA A 32 12.35 -5.68 -11.19
CA ALA A 32 12.27 -5.16 -12.55
C ALA A 32 10.81 -4.84 -12.87
N TYR A 33 10.58 -3.76 -13.61
CA TYR A 33 9.25 -3.41 -14.08
C TYR A 33 8.92 -4.18 -15.36
N LEU A 34 7.78 -4.87 -15.36
CA LEU A 34 7.26 -5.56 -16.55
C LEU A 34 6.16 -4.68 -17.17
N PRO A 35 6.36 -4.14 -18.39
CA PRO A 35 5.38 -3.26 -19.05
C PRO A 35 4.23 -4.04 -19.70
N GLU A 36 3.65 -5.03 -18.99
CA GLU A 36 2.56 -5.88 -19.48
C GLU A 36 1.44 -6.02 -18.45
N PHE A 37 0.20 -6.20 -18.93
CA PHE A 37 -0.95 -6.42 -18.06
C PHE A 37 -1.04 -7.88 -17.62
N VAL A 38 -0.48 -8.18 -16.44
CA VAL A 38 -0.54 -9.55 -15.86
C VAL A 38 -1.82 -9.78 -15.06
N THR A 39 -2.35 -8.74 -14.39
CA THR A 39 -3.47 -8.87 -13.45
C THR A 39 -4.51 -7.78 -13.68
N ARG A 40 -5.79 -8.16 -13.78
CA ARG A 40 -6.93 -7.24 -13.80
C ARG A 40 -7.67 -7.27 -12.46
N MET A 41 -7.53 -6.22 -11.68
CA MET A 41 -8.28 -6.07 -10.42
C MET A 41 -9.75 -5.68 -10.71
N ARG A 42 -10.69 -6.23 -9.94
CA ARG A 42 -12.11 -5.85 -9.97
C ARG A 42 -12.43 -4.81 -8.90
N MET A 43 -13.46 -4.01 -9.14
CA MET A 43 -14.00 -3.11 -8.10
C MET A 43 -14.68 -3.94 -7.02
N GLY A 44 -14.42 -3.59 -5.75
CA GLY A 44 -14.86 -4.32 -4.56
C GLY A 44 -13.68 -4.84 -3.75
N GLY A 45 -13.89 -5.14 -2.47
CA GLY A 45 -12.86 -5.69 -1.59
C GLY A 45 -13.11 -5.40 -0.10
N MET A 46 -12.22 -5.90 0.76
CA MET A 46 -12.33 -5.68 2.21
C MET A 46 -12.22 -4.21 2.62
N SER A 47 -11.73 -3.32 1.76
CA SER A 47 -11.41 -1.93 2.11
C SER A 47 -12.45 -0.89 1.65
N THR A 48 -13.62 -1.32 1.17
CA THR A 48 -14.65 -0.43 0.59
C THR A 48 -15.57 0.21 1.64
N ASP A 49 -15.62 -0.37 2.84
CA ASP A 49 -16.42 0.13 3.96
C ASP A 49 -15.71 1.29 4.69
N SER A 50 -16.47 2.30 5.11
CA SER A 50 -15.95 3.51 5.76
C SER A 50 -15.22 3.19 7.07
N THR A 51 -15.73 2.23 7.84
CA THR A 51 -15.13 1.75 9.09
C THR A 51 -13.77 1.07 8.84
N LYS A 52 -13.70 0.26 7.78
CA LYS A 52 -12.48 -0.45 7.38
C LYS A 52 -11.45 0.50 6.77
N ARG A 53 -11.88 1.59 6.13
CA ARG A 53 -10.99 2.62 5.59
C ARG A 53 -10.21 3.37 6.68
N LYS A 54 -10.81 3.60 7.85
CA LYS A 54 -10.10 4.11 9.03
C LYS A 54 -9.02 3.12 9.49
N LYS A 55 -9.36 1.83 9.56
CA LYS A 55 -8.40 0.78 9.90
C LYS A 55 -7.22 0.68 8.92
N VAL A 56 -7.47 0.79 7.61
CA VAL A 56 -6.40 0.91 6.60
C VAL A 56 -5.52 2.13 6.87
N TRP A 57 -6.13 3.23 7.30
CA TRP A 57 -5.40 4.45 7.62
C TRP A 57 -4.41 4.25 8.76
N ASP A 58 -4.91 3.71 9.88
CA ASP A 58 -4.15 3.49 11.10
C ASP A 58 -3.03 2.44 10.88
N GLU A 59 -3.34 1.34 10.18
CA GLU A 59 -2.37 0.29 9.88
C GLU A 59 -1.25 0.78 8.95
N ASP A 60 -1.57 1.52 7.88
CA ASP A 60 -0.54 2.10 7.00
C ASP A 60 0.38 3.06 7.78
N ILE A 61 -0.19 3.94 8.61
CA ILE A 61 0.62 4.87 9.41
C ILE A 61 1.59 4.09 10.29
N ARG A 62 1.09 3.02 10.94
CA ARG A 62 1.90 2.14 11.79
C ARG A 62 3.04 1.50 11.00
N VAL A 63 2.76 0.96 9.80
CA VAL A 63 3.80 0.40 8.92
C VAL A 63 4.87 1.44 8.64
N TYR A 64 4.51 2.56 7.98
CA TYR A 64 5.50 3.53 7.52
C TYR A 64 6.27 4.19 8.68
N THR A 65 5.60 4.46 9.81
CA THR A 65 6.28 5.00 11.00
C THR A 65 7.26 3.98 11.59
N GLY A 66 6.91 2.69 11.58
CA GLY A 66 7.77 1.60 12.04
C GLY A 66 9.07 1.46 11.25
N TYR A 67 9.06 1.74 9.94
CA TYR A 67 10.27 1.76 9.11
C TYR A 67 10.99 3.12 9.09
N GLY A 68 10.49 4.13 9.83
CA GLY A 68 11.12 5.44 9.95
C GLY A 68 10.77 6.45 8.87
N PHE A 69 9.80 6.17 7.99
CA PHE A 69 9.34 7.15 7.01
C PHE A 69 8.61 8.30 7.71
N LYS A 70 8.99 9.55 7.45
CA LYS A 70 8.32 10.76 7.96
C LYS A 70 8.41 11.89 6.93
N PRO A 71 7.36 12.71 6.74
CA PRO A 71 6.04 12.68 7.37
C PRO A 71 5.01 11.78 6.64
N VAL A 72 4.53 10.72 7.31
CA VAL A 72 3.62 9.72 6.72
C VAL A 72 2.22 10.27 6.42
N THR A 73 1.67 11.07 7.32
CA THR A 73 0.31 11.62 7.16
C THR A 73 0.23 12.55 5.96
N LEU A 74 1.22 13.42 5.79
CA LEU A 74 1.31 14.35 4.67
C LEU A 74 1.47 13.61 3.33
N THR A 75 2.41 12.66 3.25
CA THR A 75 2.63 11.87 2.03
C THR A 75 1.39 11.07 1.63
N LYS A 76 0.64 10.55 2.61
CA LYS A 76 -0.63 9.86 2.36
C LYS A 76 -1.73 10.79 1.86
N LEU A 77 -1.83 12.02 2.39
CA LEU A 77 -2.74 13.05 1.89
C LEU A 77 -2.39 13.44 0.44
N MET A 78 -1.10 13.65 0.14
CA MET A 78 -0.62 13.93 -1.21
C MET A 78 -0.96 12.79 -2.18
N LYS A 79 -0.78 11.53 -1.77
CA LYS A 79 -1.16 10.35 -2.55
C LYS A 79 -2.65 10.33 -2.90
N MET A 80 -3.52 10.75 -1.97
CA MET A 80 -4.94 10.87 -2.26
C MET A 80 -5.22 12.00 -3.26
N ALA A 81 -4.58 13.16 -3.09
CA ALA A 81 -4.73 14.29 -3.99
C ALA A 81 -4.36 13.93 -5.44
N TRP A 82 -3.24 13.21 -5.66
CA TRP A 82 -2.83 12.80 -7.01
C TRP A 82 -3.71 11.71 -7.63
N LYS A 83 -4.50 10.97 -6.83
CA LYS A 83 -5.50 10.03 -7.35
C LYS A 83 -6.77 10.72 -7.84
N VAL A 84 -7.13 11.89 -7.31
CA VAL A 84 -8.37 12.59 -7.69
C VAL A 84 -8.42 12.87 -9.21
N PRO A 85 -7.38 13.43 -9.85
CA PRO A 85 -7.36 13.61 -11.31
C PRO A 85 -7.52 12.31 -12.09
N GLN A 86 -7.01 11.18 -11.57
CA GLN A 86 -7.11 9.87 -12.23
C GLN A 86 -8.55 9.38 -12.25
N PHE A 87 -9.30 9.58 -11.15
CA PHE A 87 -10.73 9.25 -11.10
C PHE A 87 -11.57 10.15 -12.00
N ILE A 88 -11.22 11.44 -12.07
CA ILE A 88 -11.88 12.39 -12.98
C ILE A 88 -11.64 11.94 -14.43
N LYS A 89 -10.38 11.71 -14.82
CA LYS A 89 -10.04 11.24 -16.17
C LYS A 89 -10.75 9.93 -16.53
N ALA A 90 -10.79 8.96 -15.60
CA ALA A 90 -11.46 7.68 -15.82
C ALA A 90 -12.99 7.78 -15.97
N LYS A 91 -13.62 8.87 -15.50
CA LYS A 91 -15.06 9.11 -15.67
C LYS A 91 -15.39 9.76 -17.02
N PHE A 92 -14.45 10.51 -17.59
CA PHE A 92 -14.62 11.24 -18.85
C PHE A 92 -14.02 10.51 -20.06
N MET A 93 -13.45 9.32 -19.85
CA MET A 93 -12.94 8.42 -20.88
C MET A 93 -13.87 7.23 -20.99
#